data_AF-A0A2H4ZQQ2-F1
#
_entry.id   AF-A0A2H4ZQQ2-F1
#
_cell.length_a   1.000
_cell.length_b   1.000
_cell.length_c   1.000
_cell.angle_alpha   90.00
_cell.angle_beta   90.00
_cell.angle_gamma   90.00
#
_symmetry.space_group_name_H-M   'P 1'
#
loop_
_entity.id
_entity.type
_entity.pdbx_description
1 polymer ?
#
loop_
_entity_poly.entity_id
_entity_poly.type
_entity_poly.pdbx_seq_one_letter_code
_entity_poly.pdbx_strand_id
1 'polypeptide(L)'
;MNALLSPGSIVTVAGATLTVIGSIAYATDSPSLSLAGVFYGIPVFLGGLALKSSELPPATKITSSLSLESLPELPSTIELRKLLKDVTRWKYGQKAHLESSLETLKLWNQEDPPQLIEVEEINHGGYYGIKLHFLCQSVPAKRWKEKQDRLGRFFGPDLRAEICELDGGLIELKLLPILSDNQVG
;
A
#
# COMPACT_ATOMS: atom_id res chain seq x y z
N MET A 1 -10.39 4.28 -5.80
CA MET A 1 -10.37 5.16 -4.61
C MET A 1 -10.29 6.60 -5.07
N ASN A 2 -11.05 7.52 -4.47
CA ASN A 2 -11.07 8.93 -4.91
C ASN A 2 -9.75 9.61 -4.51
N ALA A 3 -8.86 9.85 -5.48
CA ALA A 3 -7.56 10.50 -5.27
C ALA A 3 -7.64 11.88 -4.60
N LEU A 4 -8.82 12.50 -4.61
CA LEU A 4 -9.16 13.77 -3.96
C LEU A 4 -9.20 13.69 -2.42
N LEU A 5 -9.38 12.50 -1.85
CA LEU A 5 -9.46 12.28 -0.40
C LEU A 5 -8.12 11.85 0.22
N SER A 6 -7.02 11.92 -0.53
CA SER A 6 -5.70 11.65 0.05
C SER A 6 -5.30 12.77 1.03
N PRO A 7 -4.45 12.49 2.04
CA PRO A 7 -4.08 13.50 3.03
C PRO A 7 -3.37 14.71 2.40
N GLY A 8 -2.47 14.51 1.44
CA GLY A 8 -1.82 15.60 0.71
C GLY A 8 -2.81 16.42 -0.12
N SER A 9 -3.82 15.79 -0.74
CA SER A 9 -4.89 16.52 -1.43
C SER A 9 -5.71 17.39 -0.47
N ILE A 10 -6.04 16.88 0.73
CA ILE A 10 -6.78 17.65 1.74
C ILE A 10 -5.96 18.88 2.18
N VAL A 11 -4.68 18.71 2.49
CA VAL A 11 -3.78 19.81 2.89
C VAL A 11 -3.62 20.82 1.76
N THR A 12 -3.48 20.34 0.51
CA THR A 12 -3.39 21.19 -0.68
C THR A 12 -4.64 22.06 -0.84
N VAL A 13 -5.83 21.45 -0.79
CA VAL A 13 -7.09 22.17 -0.95
C VAL A 13 -7.30 23.18 0.18
N ALA A 14 -6.97 22.81 1.43
CA ALA A 14 -7.05 23.72 2.57
C ALA A 14 -6.12 24.93 2.39
N GLY A 15 -4.86 24.70 2.02
CA GLY A 15 -3.88 25.75 1.76
C GLY A 15 -4.31 26.66 0.62
N ALA A 16 -4.74 26.09 -0.52
CA ALA A 16 -5.25 26.85 -1.65
C ALA A 16 -6.45 27.73 -1.26
N THR A 17 -7.38 27.19 -0.47
CA THR A 17 -8.55 27.94 0.02
C THR A 17 -8.13 29.12 0.88
N LEU A 18 -7.21 28.92 1.83
CA LEU A 18 -6.67 29.99 2.67
C LEU A 18 -5.96 31.08 1.85
N THR A 19 -5.16 30.68 0.85
CA THR A 19 -4.50 31.61 -0.06
C THR A 19 -5.52 32.43 -0.84
N VAL A 20 -6.56 31.80 -1.41
CA VAL A 20 -7.61 32.50 -2.15
C VAL A 20 -8.36 33.50 -1.25
N ILE A 21 -8.75 33.10 -0.05
CA ILE A 21 -9.40 33.99 0.92
C ILE A 21 -8.47 35.16 1.28
N GLY A 22 -7.19 34.90 1.53
CA GLY A 22 -6.19 35.94 1.81
C GLY A 22 -6.01 36.92 0.65
N SER A 23 -5.96 36.42 -0.60
CA SER A 23 -5.86 37.26 -1.80
C SER A 23 -7.12 38.10 -2.03
N ILE A 24 -8.32 37.57 -1.78
CA ILE A 24 -9.55 38.36 -1.84
C ILE A 24 -9.54 39.44 -0.75
N ALA A 25 -9.14 39.09 0.47
CA ALA A 25 -9.05 40.04 1.59
C ALA A 25 -8.04 41.17 1.31
N TYR A 26 -6.96 40.88 0.58
CA TYR A 26 -6.03 41.90 0.09
C TYR A 26 -6.74 42.88 -0.85
N ALA A 27 -7.51 42.36 -1.81
CA ALA A 27 -8.23 43.17 -2.81
C ALA A 27 -9.38 43.99 -2.20
N THR A 28 -9.96 43.56 -1.07
CA THR A 28 -11.05 44.25 -0.37
C THR A 28 -10.58 45.08 0.83
N ASP A 29 -9.28 45.39 0.91
CA ASP A 29 -8.68 46.24 1.96
C ASP A 29 -8.94 45.73 3.39
N SER A 30 -8.73 44.43 3.60
CA SER A 30 -8.78 43.77 4.91
C SER A 30 -7.39 43.19 5.29
N PRO A 31 -6.44 44.04 5.75
CA PRO A 31 -5.02 43.67 5.88
C PRO A 31 -4.75 42.52 6.86
N SER A 32 -5.43 42.48 8.01
CA SER A 32 -5.21 41.43 9.01
C SER A 32 -5.59 40.04 8.47
N LEU A 33 -6.71 39.95 7.74
CA LEU A 33 -7.16 38.69 7.13
C LEU A 33 -6.30 38.31 5.93
N SER A 34 -5.91 39.30 5.11
CA SER A 34 -4.97 39.10 4.00
C SER A 34 -3.65 38.52 4.49
N LEU A 35 -3.06 39.13 5.52
CA LEU A 35 -1.79 38.71 6.09
C LEU A 35 -1.90 37.26 6.57
N ALA A 36 -2.89 36.95 7.42
CA ALA A 36 -3.09 35.59 7.92
C ALA A 36 -3.35 34.58 6.78
N GLY A 37 -4.27 34.89 5.86
CA GLY A 37 -4.64 33.98 4.77
C GLY A 37 -3.47 33.64 3.85
N VAL A 38 -2.67 34.63 3.46
CA VAL A 38 -1.53 34.41 2.56
C VAL A 38 -0.34 33.78 3.29
N PHE A 39 0.04 34.29 4.48
CA PHE A 39 1.20 33.79 5.22
C PHE A 39 1.05 32.35 5.69
N TYR A 40 -0.15 31.89 6.02
CA TYR A 40 -0.39 30.49 6.38
C TYR A 40 -0.85 29.66 5.18
N GLY A 41 -1.63 30.25 4.27
CA GLY A 41 -2.16 29.55 3.10
C GLY A 41 -1.07 29.07 2.15
N ILE A 42 -0.12 29.93 1.77
CA ILE A 42 0.93 29.56 0.80
C ILE A 42 1.82 28.44 1.36
N PRO A 43 2.37 28.51 2.58
CA PRO A 43 3.16 27.40 3.14
C PRO A 43 2.38 26.10 3.26
N VAL A 44 1.11 26.16 3.70
CA VAL A 44 0.24 24.97 3.79
C VAL A 44 -0.02 24.38 2.40
N PHE A 45 -0.27 25.23 1.40
CA PHE A 45 -0.50 24.81 0.02
C PHE A 45 0.73 24.11 -0.56
N LEU A 46 1.91 24.73 -0.44
CA LEU A 46 3.17 24.15 -0.91
C LEU A 46 3.49 22.85 -0.17
N GLY A 47 3.27 22.80 1.14
CA GLY A 47 3.41 21.57 1.93
C GLY A 47 2.47 20.47 1.45
N GLY A 48 1.21 20.81 1.13
CA GLY A 48 0.24 19.88 0.56
C GLY A 48 0.67 19.33 -0.80
N LEU A 49 1.15 20.20 -1.70
CA LEU A 49 1.65 19.79 -3.02
C LEU A 49 2.88 18.90 -2.89
N ALA A 50 3.80 19.21 -1.97
CA ALA A 50 4.97 18.39 -1.69
C ALA A 50 4.56 16.99 -1.22
N LEU A 51 3.62 16.90 -0.26
CA LEU A 51 3.06 15.62 0.18
C LEU A 51 2.43 14.86 -0.97
N LYS A 52 1.58 15.52 -1.76
CA LYS A 52 0.88 14.93 -2.91
C LYS A 52 1.84 14.34 -3.95
N SER A 53 2.95 15.02 -4.20
CA SER A 53 3.97 14.55 -5.16
C SER A 53 4.69 13.27 -4.70
N SER A 54 4.71 13.01 -3.40
CA SER A 54 5.40 11.88 -2.78
C SER A 54 4.45 10.79 -2.30
N GLU A 55 3.15 10.92 -2.56
CA GLU A 55 2.14 9.96 -2.12
C GLU A 55 2.23 8.65 -2.89
N LEU A 56 2.22 7.56 -2.14
CA LEU A 56 1.94 6.23 -2.66
C LEU A 56 0.54 5.81 -2.19
N PRO A 57 -0.42 5.63 -3.12
CA PRO A 57 -1.78 5.21 -2.77
C PRO A 57 -1.77 3.79 -2.19
N PRO A 58 -2.66 3.48 -1.24
CA PRO A 58 -2.78 2.13 -0.70
C PRO A 58 -3.19 1.12 -1.79
N ALA A 59 -2.77 -0.13 -1.62
CA ALA A 59 -3.24 -1.23 -2.46
C ALA A 59 -4.76 -1.38 -2.32
N THR A 60 -5.43 -1.69 -3.44
CA THR A 60 -6.88 -1.88 -3.44
C THR A 60 -7.23 -3.13 -2.66
N LYS A 61 -7.94 -2.98 -1.56
CA LYS A 61 -8.40 -4.12 -0.76
C LYS A 61 -9.63 -4.73 -1.40
N ILE A 62 -9.54 -5.99 -1.82
CA ILE A 62 -10.67 -6.79 -2.29
C ILE A 62 -11.25 -7.51 -1.08
N THR A 63 -12.51 -7.20 -0.75
CA THR A 63 -13.23 -7.91 0.31
C THR A 63 -13.88 -9.15 -0.29
N SER A 64 -13.33 -10.32 0.04
CA SER A 64 -13.97 -11.60 -0.28
C SER A 64 -15.22 -11.78 0.59
N SER A 65 -16.31 -12.33 0.05
CA SER A 65 -17.57 -12.57 0.77
C SER A 65 -17.51 -13.74 1.78
N LEU A 66 -16.33 -14.31 1.99
CA LEU A 66 -16.11 -15.42 2.90
C LEU A 66 -16.01 -14.93 4.35
N SER A 67 -16.66 -15.62 5.29
CA SER A 67 -16.52 -15.35 6.72
C SER A 67 -15.09 -15.69 7.18
N LEU A 68 -14.25 -14.66 7.29
CA LEU A 68 -12.87 -14.75 7.79
C LEU A 68 -12.78 -14.58 9.32
N GLU A 69 -13.84 -14.08 9.95
CA GLU A 69 -13.89 -13.79 11.40
C GLU A 69 -13.83 -15.05 12.26
N SER A 70 -14.26 -16.20 11.73
CA SER A 70 -14.25 -17.49 12.43
C SER A 70 -12.95 -18.29 12.26
N LEU A 71 -11.93 -17.72 11.61
CA LEU A 71 -10.66 -18.42 11.38
C LEU A 71 -9.78 -18.39 12.64
N PRO A 72 -8.97 -19.44 12.87
CA PRO A 72 -8.05 -19.48 14.01
C PRO A 72 -7.04 -18.33 13.96
N GLU A 73 -6.84 -17.64 15.08
CA GLU A 73 -5.76 -16.64 15.21
C GLU A 73 -4.42 -17.35 15.47
N LEU A 74 -3.70 -17.64 14.39
CA LEU A 74 -2.34 -18.16 14.44
C LEU A 74 -1.29 -17.04 14.43
N PRO A 75 -0.03 -17.28 14.86
CA PRO A 75 1.06 -16.32 14.71
C PRO A 75 1.21 -15.82 13.26
N SER A 76 1.07 -16.71 12.27
CA SER A 76 1.06 -16.36 10.85
C SER A 76 -0.08 -15.41 10.48
N THR A 77 -1.26 -15.55 11.10
CA THR A 77 -2.40 -14.65 10.88
C THR A 77 -2.09 -13.23 11.35
N ILE A 78 -1.39 -13.09 12.48
CA ILE A 78 -0.97 -11.79 13.00
C ILE A 78 0.00 -11.11 12.03
N GLU A 79 1.00 -11.83 11.52
CA GLU A 79 1.95 -11.28 10.54
C GLU A 79 1.28 -10.90 9.22
N LEU A 80 0.36 -11.73 8.71
CA LEU A 80 -0.39 -11.41 7.50
C LEU A 80 -1.31 -10.21 7.65
N ARG A 81 -1.97 -10.04 8.81
CA ARG A 81 -2.79 -8.85 9.11
C ARG A 81 -1.95 -7.58 9.25
N LYS A 82 -0.74 -7.67 9.82
CA LYS A 82 0.22 -6.55 9.84
C LYS A 82 0.63 -6.16 8.43
N LEU A 83 0.97 -7.15 7.59
CA LEU A 83 1.31 -6.94 6.19
C LEU A 83 0.16 -6.29 5.43
N LEU A 84 -1.07 -6.80 5.59
CA LEU A 84 -2.28 -6.20 5.01
C LEU A 84 -2.41 -4.72 5.40
N LYS A 85 -2.34 -4.41 6.71
CA LYS A 85 -2.42 -3.03 7.21
C LYS A 85 -1.32 -2.14 6.64
N ASP A 86 -0.12 -2.68 6.43
CA ASP A 86 1.00 -1.92 5.87
C ASP A 86 0.82 -1.59 4.39
N VAL A 87 0.21 -2.49 3.60
CA VAL A 87 -0.02 -2.24 2.16
C VAL A 87 -1.32 -1.47 1.89
N THR A 88 -2.28 -1.47 2.81
CA THR A 88 -3.57 -0.75 2.66
C THR A 88 -3.56 0.65 3.28
N ARG A 89 -2.40 1.21 3.63
CA ARG A 89 -2.28 2.59 4.14
C ARG A 89 -1.56 3.51 3.16
N TRP A 90 -1.84 4.81 3.25
CA TRP A 90 -1.08 5.84 2.54
C TRP A 90 0.37 5.86 3.03
N LYS A 91 1.30 5.88 2.08
CA LYS A 91 2.74 6.04 2.34
C LYS A 91 3.27 7.24 1.59
N TYR A 92 4.45 7.71 2.01
CA TYR A 92 5.09 8.89 1.44
C TYR A 92 6.57 8.61 1.19
N GLY A 93 7.08 9.08 0.06
CA GLY A 93 8.50 9.00 -0.32
C GLY A 93 8.97 7.61 -0.73
N GLN A 94 8.05 6.65 -0.92
CA GLN A 94 8.34 5.30 -1.43
C GLN A 94 7.89 5.19 -2.89
N LYS A 95 8.61 4.39 -3.68
CA LYS A 95 8.29 4.16 -5.11
C LYS A 95 7.22 3.09 -5.31
N ALA A 96 7.11 2.14 -4.39
CA ALA A 96 6.12 1.08 -4.44
C ALA A 96 5.89 0.49 -3.04
N HIS A 97 4.79 -0.25 -2.88
CA HIS A 97 4.58 -1.01 -1.65
C HIS A 97 5.61 -2.12 -1.55
N LEU A 98 6.05 -2.42 -0.32
CA LEU A 98 7.02 -3.46 -0.02
C LEU A 98 8.40 -3.24 -0.66
N GLU A 99 8.75 -2.00 -1.01
CA GLU A 99 10.04 -1.62 -1.62
C GLU A 99 11.24 -2.28 -0.92
N SER A 100 11.44 -2.04 0.38
CA SER A 100 12.57 -2.63 1.13
C SER A 100 12.55 -4.16 1.17
N SER A 101 11.35 -4.76 1.19
CA SER A 101 11.18 -6.22 1.15
C SER A 101 11.60 -6.77 -0.21
N LEU A 102 11.10 -6.17 -1.29
CA LEU A 102 11.42 -6.57 -2.66
C LEU A 102 12.91 -6.35 -2.97
N GLU A 103 13.52 -5.27 -2.49
CA GLU A 103 14.97 -5.04 -2.59
C GLU A 103 15.75 -6.18 -1.92
N THR A 104 15.41 -6.53 -0.68
CA THR A 104 16.06 -7.61 0.09
C THR A 104 15.91 -8.97 -0.60
N LEU A 105 14.74 -9.20 -1.20
CA LEU A 105 14.42 -10.41 -1.95
C LEU A 105 15.06 -10.44 -3.34
N LYS A 106 15.70 -9.34 -3.76
CA LYS A 106 16.22 -9.13 -5.11
C LYS A 106 15.10 -9.25 -6.15
N LEU A 107 13.91 -8.74 -5.86
CA LEU A 107 12.75 -8.62 -6.74
C LEU A 107 12.43 -7.15 -7.03
N TRP A 108 13.47 -6.31 -7.07
CA TRP A 108 13.37 -4.87 -7.27
C TRP A 108 14.12 -4.44 -8.53
N ASN A 109 13.57 -3.45 -9.22
CA ASN A 109 14.22 -2.71 -10.29
C ASN A 109 14.11 -1.21 -9.95
N GLN A 110 15.22 -0.47 -10.09
CA GLN A 110 15.29 0.92 -9.65
C GLN A 110 14.51 1.90 -10.52
N GLU A 111 14.41 1.60 -11.82
CA GLU A 111 13.77 2.44 -12.83
C GLU A 111 12.28 2.08 -12.97
N ASP A 112 11.98 0.79 -12.95
CA ASP A 112 10.63 0.27 -13.21
C ASP A 112 10.30 -0.89 -12.25
N PRO A 113 10.02 -0.57 -10.97
CA PRO A 113 9.78 -1.56 -9.92
C PRO A 113 8.40 -2.22 -10.05
N PRO A 114 8.24 -3.45 -9.53
CA PRO A 114 6.94 -4.08 -9.42
C PRO A 114 5.97 -3.27 -8.57
N GLN A 115 4.70 -3.24 -8.97
CA GLN A 115 3.67 -2.45 -8.30
C GLN A 115 2.60 -3.36 -7.71
N LEU A 116 2.32 -3.24 -6.41
CA LEU A 116 1.20 -3.92 -5.77
C LEU A 116 -0.10 -3.18 -6.10
N ILE A 117 -1.01 -3.85 -6.81
CA ILE A 117 -2.27 -3.26 -7.27
C ILE A 117 -3.39 -3.58 -6.29
N GLU A 118 -3.49 -4.86 -5.91
CA GLU A 118 -4.58 -5.39 -5.09
C GLU A 118 -4.08 -6.31 -3.98
N VAL A 119 -4.85 -6.34 -2.91
CA VAL A 119 -4.69 -7.31 -1.83
C VAL A 119 -6.04 -7.89 -1.46
N GLU A 120 -6.12 -9.21 -1.37
CA GLU A 120 -7.33 -9.95 -1.03
C GLU A 120 -7.04 -10.83 0.19
N GLU A 121 -7.95 -10.84 1.16
CA GLU A 121 -7.93 -11.79 2.26
C GLU A 121 -8.65 -13.07 1.82
N ILE A 122 -8.02 -14.23 2.06
CA ILE A 122 -8.53 -15.53 1.59
C ILE A 122 -8.59 -16.55 2.72
N ASN A 123 -9.57 -17.44 2.65
CA ASN A 123 -9.61 -18.65 3.47
C ASN A 123 -9.01 -19.81 2.67
N HIS A 124 -7.93 -20.40 3.19
CA HIS A 124 -7.31 -21.58 2.60
C HIS A 124 -7.33 -22.73 3.60
N GLY A 125 -8.23 -23.70 3.38
CA GLY A 125 -8.32 -24.91 4.20
C GLY A 125 -8.71 -24.65 5.67
N GLY A 126 -9.48 -23.59 5.96
CA GLY A 126 -9.83 -23.20 7.33
C GLY A 126 -8.81 -22.29 8.00
N TYR A 127 -7.82 -21.80 7.26
CA TYR A 127 -6.80 -20.89 7.76
C TYR A 127 -6.75 -19.57 7.00
N TYR A 128 -6.28 -18.54 7.68
CA TYR A 128 -6.14 -17.19 7.12
C TYR A 128 -4.93 -17.11 6.20
N GLY A 129 -5.16 -16.66 4.97
CA GLY A 129 -4.14 -16.33 3.99
C GLY A 129 -4.39 -14.97 3.36
N ILE A 130 -3.40 -14.45 2.65
CA ILE A 130 -3.59 -13.27 1.81
C ILE A 130 -3.08 -13.54 0.40
N LYS A 131 -3.67 -12.84 -0.54
CA LYS A 131 -3.29 -12.83 -1.95
C LYS A 131 -2.94 -11.41 -2.36
N LEU A 132 -1.81 -11.27 -3.04
CA LEU A 132 -1.26 -10.00 -3.49
C LEU A 132 -1.13 -10.03 -5.01
N HIS A 133 -1.72 -9.06 -5.71
CA HIS A 133 -1.57 -8.91 -7.16
C HIS A 133 -0.52 -7.85 -7.49
N PHE A 134 0.58 -8.28 -8.09
CA PHE A 134 1.66 -7.42 -8.54
C PHE A 134 1.62 -7.25 -10.06
N LEU A 135 1.79 -6.03 -10.52
CA LEU A 135 2.27 -5.76 -11.86
C LEU A 135 3.79 -5.94 -11.88
N CYS A 136 4.27 -6.88 -12.69
CA CYS A 136 5.68 -7.30 -12.69
C CYS A 136 6.63 -6.22 -13.17
N GLN A 137 6.18 -5.41 -14.12
CA GLN A 137 7.00 -4.42 -14.80
C GLN A 137 8.30 -5.07 -15.31
N SER A 138 9.46 -4.46 -15.06
CA SER A 138 10.76 -4.95 -15.50
C SER A 138 11.34 -6.13 -14.68
N VAL A 139 10.58 -6.73 -13.75
CA VAL A 139 11.01 -7.93 -13.00
C VAL A 139 10.27 -9.17 -13.52
N PRO A 140 10.94 -10.07 -14.27
CA PRO A 140 10.26 -11.16 -14.96
C PRO A 140 9.71 -12.22 -14.00
N ALA A 141 8.57 -12.82 -14.34
CA ALA A 141 7.88 -13.82 -13.52
C ALA A 141 8.73 -15.04 -13.15
N LYS A 142 9.68 -15.42 -14.03
CA LYS A 142 10.66 -16.46 -13.74
C LYS A 142 11.44 -16.17 -12.46
N ARG A 143 11.86 -14.92 -12.24
CA ARG A 143 12.65 -14.50 -11.08
C ARG A 143 11.83 -14.55 -9.79
N TRP A 144 10.53 -14.27 -9.87
CA TRP A 144 9.61 -14.46 -8.77
C TRP A 144 9.51 -15.92 -8.38
N LYS A 145 9.26 -16.82 -9.36
CA LYS A 145 9.19 -18.28 -9.13
C LYS A 145 10.47 -18.82 -8.49
N GLU A 146 11.64 -18.38 -8.94
CA GLU A 146 12.95 -18.76 -8.35
C GLU A 146 13.12 -18.29 -6.88
N LYS A 147 12.34 -17.32 -6.41
CA LYS A 147 12.38 -16.78 -5.05
C LYS A 147 11.18 -17.19 -4.19
N GLN A 148 10.30 -18.05 -4.70
CA GLN A 148 9.08 -18.47 -4.01
C GLN A 148 9.34 -18.96 -2.57
N ASP A 149 10.25 -19.91 -2.39
CA ASP A 149 10.54 -20.45 -1.04
C ASP A 149 11.09 -19.39 -0.08
N ARG A 150 11.89 -18.45 -0.60
CA ARG A 150 12.47 -17.35 0.18
C ARG A 150 11.42 -16.31 0.55
N LEU A 151 10.45 -16.05 -0.33
CA LEU A 151 9.34 -15.11 -0.09
C LEU A 151 8.52 -15.55 1.12
N GLY A 152 8.09 -16.81 1.19
CA GLY A 152 7.31 -17.32 2.33
C GLY A 152 8.04 -17.08 3.66
N ARG A 153 9.29 -17.57 3.74
CA ARG A 153 10.15 -17.44 4.93
C ARG A 153 10.45 -15.99 5.32
N PHE A 154 10.49 -15.08 4.35
CA PHE A 154 10.74 -13.66 4.61
C PHE A 154 9.58 -13.00 5.35
N PHE A 155 8.34 -13.35 5.00
CA PHE A 155 7.16 -12.80 5.65
C PHE A 155 6.79 -13.52 6.94
N GLY A 156 7.25 -14.76 7.15
CA GLY A 156 7.12 -15.45 8.42
C GLY A 156 7.65 -16.89 8.37
N PRO A 157 8.08 -17.45 9.51
CA PRO A 157 8.61 -18.82 9.57
C PRO A 157 7.54 -19.87 9.21
N ASP A 158 6.28 -19.60 9.52
CA ASP A 158 5.15 -20.51 9.30
C ASP A 158 4.34 -20.15 8.04
N LEU A 159 4.95 -19.46 7.09
CA LEU A 159 4.33 -19.04 5.84
C LEU A 159 5.01 -19.69 4.62
N ARG A 160 4.18 -20.16 3.69
CA ARG A 160 4.59 -20.53 2.33
C ARG A 160 4.08 -19.50 1.34
N ALA A 161 4.89 -19.25 0.32
CA ALA A 161 4.48 -18.46 -0.82
C ALA A 161 4.11 -19.39 -1.99
N GLU A 162 3.05 -19.04 -2.71
CA GLU A 162 2.69 -19.65 -4.00
C GLU A 162 2.59 -18.54 -5.03
N ILE A 163 3.27 -18.72 -6.17
CA ILE A 163 3.31 -17.73 -7.25
C ILE A 163 2.58 -18.28 -8.46
N CYS A 164 1.56 -17.55 -8.91
CA CYS A 164 0.86 -17.80 -10.16
C CYS A 164 1.05 -16.61 -11.10
N GLU A 165 1.37 -16.90 -12.35
CA GLU A 165 1.49 -15.89 -13.40
C GLU A 165 0.12 -15.72 -14.04
N LEU A 166 -0.35 -14.48 -14.12
CA LEU A 166 -1.63 -14.09 -14.69
C LEU A 166 -1.40 -13.39 -16.02
N ASP A 167 -2.46 -13.26 -16.82
CA ASP A 167 -2.39 -12.52 -18.07
C ASP A 167 -2.06 -11.05 -17.84
N GLY A 168 -1.42 -10.41 -18.85
CA GLY A 168 -1.12 -8.99 -18.82
C GLY A 168 0.08 -8.58 -17.94
N GLY A 169 1.00 -9.51 -17.64
CA GLY A 169 2.20 -9.21 -16.85
C GLY A 169 1.92 -9.07 -15.35
N LEU A 170 0.81 -9.65 -14.89
CA LEU A 170 0.43 -9.71 -13.49
C LEU A 170 0.96 -10.99 -12.84
N ILE A 171 1.31 -10.90 -11.57
CA ILE A 171 1.63 -12.04 -10.71
C ILE A 171 0.72 -12.03 -9.50
N GLU A 172 0.16 -13.18 -9.21
CA GLU A 172 -0.52 -13.50 -7.97
C GLU A 172 0.48 -14.15 -7.01
N LEU A 173 0.74 -13.49 -5.88
CA LEU A 173 1.49 -14.04 -4.76
C LEU A 173 0.50 -14.38 -3.64
N LYS A 174 0.33 -15.66 -3.33
CA LYS A 174 -0.40 -16.11 -2.14
C LYS A 174 0.58 -16.34 -1.01
N LEU A 175 0.28 -15.80 0.16
CA LEU A 175 0.95 -16.14 1.40
C LEU A 175 -0.03 -16.95 2.25
N LEU A 176 0.33 -18.22 2.46
CA LEU A 176 -0.50 -19.21 3.11
C LEU A 176 0.25 -19.81 4.31
N PRO A 177 -0.45 -20.20 5.37
CA PRO A 177 0.18 -20.88 6.49
C PRO A 177 0.69 -22.27 6.07
N ILE A 178 1.83 -22.66 6.62
CA ILE A 178 2.35 -24.02 6.48
C ILE A 178 1.53 -24.91 7.43
N LEU A 179 0.71 -25.77 6.86
CA LEU A 179 -0.01 -26.79 7.60
C LEU A 179 0.96 -27.93 7.90
N SER A 180 1.57 -27.90 9.08
CA SER A 180 2.28 -29.07 9.59
C SER A 180 1.24 -30.16 9.87
N ASP A 181 1.43 -31.35 9.30
CA ASP A 181 0.57 -32.55 9.40
C ASP A 181 0.48 -33.13 10.84
N ASN A 182 0.85 -32.36 11.86
CA ASN A 182 1.09 -32.79 13.24
C ASN A 182 0.10 -32.18 14.25
N GLN A 183 -1.10 -31.80 13.81
CA GLN A 183 -2.19 -31.34 14.68
C GLN A 183 -3.44 -32.24 14.58
N VAL A 184 -3.28 -33.48 14.08
CA VAL A 184 -4.24 -34.56 14.27
C VAL A 184 -3.62 -35.56 15.25
N GLY A 185 -3.82 -35.31 16.53
CA GLY A 185 -3.38 -36.18 17.63
C GLY A 185 -4.22 -35.93 18.87
#